data_AF-A0A3C1YLL2-F1
#
_entry.id   AF-A0A3C1YLL2-F1
#
_cell.length_a   1.000
_cell.length_b   1.000
_cell.length_c   1.000
_cell.angle_alpha   90.00
_cell.angle_beta   90.00
_cell.angle_gamma   90.00
#
_symmetry.space_group_name_H-M   'P 1'
#
loop_
_entity.id
_entity.type
_entity.pdbx_description
1 polymer ?
#
loop_
_entity_poly.entity_id
_entity_poly.type
_entity_poly.pdbx_seq_one_letter_code
_entity_poly.pdbx_strand_id
1 'polypeptide(L)'
;MLKDIPLSFTILMTAVLAPIFEELLFRKILIDRCVQFGELNAIILSGIIFGLFHMNISQFFYATALGMIFAWVYIRTGNILYTMFLHFCINTVGGVIPSIFMRLGSTDSTDFSTMSPIDIVSSVYTILQVVIAIIGVTLFIAKRKNMLVDPTTPVIDKKNMKLTYSNAGITTYIIMCIIIMIIDLLSRAGFISLGL
;
A
#
# COMPACT_ATOMS: atom_id res chain seq x y z
N MET A 1 5.49 -18.77 13.43
CA MET A 1 4.58 -17.63 13.66
C MET A 1 3.49 -17.51 12.58
N LEU A 2 3.79 -17.31 11.28
CA LEU A 2 2.73 -17.22 10.25
C LEU A 2 2.01 -18.55 9.96
N LYS A 3 2.67 -19.70 10.13
CA LYS A 3 2.04 -21.03 9.97
C LYS A 3 1.03 -21.35 11.08
N ASP A 4 1.15 -20.71 12.23
CA ASP A 4 0.35 -20.99 13.44
C ASP A 4 -1.00 -20.24 13.44
N ILE A 5 -1.11 -19.16 12.65
CA ILE A 5 -2.34 -18.39 12.48
C ILE A 5 -3.25 -19.11 11.47
N PRO A 6 -4.56 -19.32 11.74
CA PRO A 6 -5.48 -19.93 10.79
C PRO A 6 -5.51 -19.18 9.46
N LEU A 7 -5.46 -19.91 8.33
CA LEU A 7 -5.46 -19.29 7.00
C LEU A 7 -6.71 -18.42 6.78
N SER A 8 -7.88 -18.86 7.27
CA SER A 8 -9.12 -18.09 7.22
C SER A 8 -9.00 -16.73 7.90
N PHE A 9 -8.27 -16.66 9.03
CA PHE A 9 -8.01 -15.42 9.73
C PHE A 9 -7.07 -14.50 8.93
N THR A 10 -6.00 -15.04 8.33
CA THR A 10 -5.12 -14.27 7.44
C THR A 10 -5.90 -13.68 6.26
N ILE A 11 -6.76 -14.46 5.61
CA ILE A 11 -7.58 -13.98 4.49
C ILE A 11 -8.51 -12.86 4.95
N LEU A 12 -9.25 -13.08 6.04
CA LEU A 12 -10.22 -12.12 6.56
C LEU A 12 -9.55 -10.79 6.92
N MET A 13 -8.42 -10.84 7.62
CA MET A 13 -7.72 -9.64 8.06
C MET A 13 -7.04 -8.92 6.89
N THR A 14 -6.26 -9.63 6.07
CA THR A 14 -5.39 -9.01 5.05
C THR A 14 -6.15 -8.60 3.79
N ALA A 15 -7.10 -9.41 3.32
CA ALA A 15 -7.82 -9.11 2.08
C ALA A 15 -9.10 -8.31 2.29
N VAL A 16 -9.77 -8.46 3.43
CA VAL A 16 -11.11 -7.86 3.62
C VAL A 16 -11.09 -6.71 4.63
N LEU A 17 -10.82 -7.00 5.91
CA LEU A 17 -10.99 -6.02 6.97
C LEU A 17 -9.97 -4.89 6.90
N ALA A 18 -8.69 -5.19 6.65
CA ALA A 18 -7.66 -4.16 6.51
C ALA A 18 -7.95 -3.21 5.32
N PRO A 19 -8.20 -3.68 4.09
CA PRO A 19 -8.56 -2.79 2.98
C PRO A 19 -9.80 -1.93 3.24
N ILE A 20 -10.84 -2.49 3.87
CA ILE A 20 -12.04 -1.70 4.21
C ILE A 20 -11.69 -0.57 5.18
N PHE A 21 -10.98 -0.89 6.26
CA PHE A 21 -10.60 0.11 7.26
C PHE A 21 -9.67 1.17 6.68
N GLU A 22 -8.65 0.75 5.93
CA GLU A 22 -7.67 1.64 5.32
C GLU A 22 -8.35 2.57 4.30
N GLU A 23 -9.22 2.07 3.43
CA GLU A 23 -9.92 2.94 2.47
C GLU A 23 -10.88 3.91 3.17
N LEU A 24 -11.58 3.50 4.24
CA LEU A 24 -12.38 4.42 5.04
C LEU A 24 -11.52 5.53 5.67
N LEU A 25 -10.38 5.17 6.25
CA LEU A 25 -9.48 6.13 6.87
C LEU A 25 -8.87 7.10 5.86
N PHE A 26 -8.30 6.57 4.77
CA PHE A 26 -7.50 7.38 3.85
C PHE A 26 -8.33 8.04 2.77
N ARG A 27 -9.46 7.47 2.33
CA ARG A 27 -10.34 8.11 1.33
C ARG A 27 -11.44 8.88 2.00
N LYS A 28 -12.23 8.23 2.85
CA LYS A 28 -13.42 8.89 3.41
C LYS A 28 -13.09 9.95 4.45
N ILE A 29 -12.08 9.74 5.29
CA ILE A 29 -11.73 10.72 6.33
C ILE A 29 -10.67 11.70 5.83
N LEU A 30 -9.54 11.21 5.31
CA LEU A 30 -8.42 12.06 4.93
C LEU A 30 -8.68 12.84 3.63
N ILE A 31 -9.03 12.16 2.51
CA ILE A 31 -9.25 12.86 1.23
C ILE A 31 -10.43 13.84 1.31
N ASP A 32 -11.59 13.45 1.85
CA ASP A 32 -12.75 14.36 1.96
C ASP A 32 -12.39 15.66 2.73
N ARG A 33 -11.48 15.59 3.70
CA ARG A 33 -11.01 16.76 4.45
C ARG A 33 -9.95 17.57 3.72
N CYS A 34 -9.07 16.91 2.95
CA CYS A 34 -7.91 17.56 2.34
C CYS A 34 -8.17 18.08 0.92
N VAL A 35 -9.17 17.56 0.21
CA VAL A 35 -9.45 17.92 -1.18
C VAL A 35 -9.76 19.42 -1.36
N GLN A 36 -10.33 20.06 -0.35
CA GLN A 36 -10.59 21.52 -0.32
C GLN A 36 -9.31 22.38 -0.41
N PHE A 37 -8.13 21.79 -0.18
CA PHE A 37 -6.81 22.44 -0.30
C PHE A 37 -6.13 22.16 -1.66
N GLY A 38 -6.85 21.53 -2.60
CA GLY A 38 -6.39 21.15 -3.93
C GLY A 38 -6.27 19.63 -4.09
N GLU A 39 -6.80 19.11 -5.20
CA GLU A 39 -6.82 17.67 -5.50
C GLU A 39 -5.42 17.05 -5.49
N LEU A 40 -4.44 17.69 -6.13
CA LEU A 40 -3.07 17.16 -6.21
C LEU A 40 -2.43 17.03 -4.83
N ASN A 41 -2.62 18.02 -3.96
CA ASN A 41 -2.09 18.00 -2.60
C ASN A 41 -2.72 16.87 -1.78
N ALA A 42 -4.05 16.69 -1.90
CA ALA A 42 -4.76 15.62 -1.23
C ALA A 42 -4.29 14.23 -1.70
N ILE A 43 -4.09 14.04 -3.02
CA ILE A 43 -3.58 12.79 -3.60
C ILE A 43 -2.18 12.46 -3.06
N ILE A 44 -1.24 13.41 -3.15
CA ILE A 44 0.14 13.22 -2.70
C ILE A 44 0.17 12.92 -1.20
N LEU A 45 -0.54 13.71 -0.39
CA LEU A 45 -0.60 13.51 1.04
C LEU A 45 -1.18 12.14 1.41
N SER A 46 -2.30 11.78 0.79
CA SER A 46 -2.95 10.49 1.05
C SER A 46 -2.05 9.32 0.68
N GLY A 47 -1.34 9.41 -0.46
CA GLY A 47 -0.34 8.41 -0.83
C GLY A 47 0.78 8.28 0.20
N ILE A 48 1.40 9.38 0.61
CA ILE A 48 2.51 9.35 1.57
C ILE A 48 2.06 8.81 2.92
N ILE A 49 0.93 9.28 3.45
CA ILE A 49 0.42 8.81 4.74
C ILE A 49 0.04 7.32 4.67
N PHE A 50 -0.54 6.87 3.55
CA PHE A 50 -0.86 5.47 3.29
C PHE A 50 0.41 4.60 3.25
N GLY A 51 1.46 5.05 2.55
CA GLY A 51 2.75 4.36 2.53
C GLY A 51 3.40 4.28 3.92
N LEU A 52 3.38 5.36 4.68
CA LEU A 52 3.90 5.41 6.05
C LEU A 52 3.14 4.49 7.01
N PHE A 53 1.83 4.30 6.81
CA PHE A 53 0.98 3.45 7.65
C PHE A 53 1.47 2.00 7.72
N HIS A 54 2.17 1.54 6.67
CA HIS A 54 2.72 0.20 6.60
C HIS A 54 4.00 0.01 7.43
N MET A 55 4.63 1.11 7.88
CA MET A 55 5.81 1.10 8.76
C MET A 55 6.95 0.19 8.28
N ASN A 56 7.07 0.01 6.97
CA ASN A 56 8.05 -0.86 6.34
C ASN A 56 8.63 -0.19 5.09
N ILE A 57 9.95 -0.07 5.03
CA ILE A 57 10.62 0.65 3.93
C ILE A 57 10.50 -0.04 2.57
N SER A 58 10.49 -1.38 2.56
CA SER A 58 10.30 -2.16 1.33
C SER A 58 8.89 -1.98 0.75
N GLN A 59 7.89 -1.77 1.63
CA GLN A 59 6.50 -1.54 1.25
C GLN A 59 6.19 -0.08 0.92
N PHE A 60 6.90 0.85 1.56
CA PHE A 60 6.63 2.28 1.50
C PHE A 60 6.45 2.82 0.07
N PHE A 61 7.38 2.50 -0.84
CA PHE A 61 7.38 3.08 -2.18
C PHE A 61 6.18 2.67 -3.04
N TYR A 62 5.90 1.36 -3.11
CA TYR A 62 4.78 0.87 -3.92
C TYR A 62 3.44 1.16 -3.23
N ALA A 63 3.36 1.10 -1.91
CA ALA A 63 2.16 1.48 -1.16
C ALA A 63 1.84 2.97 -1.35
N THR A 64 2.85 3.84 -1.33
CA THR A 64 2.67 5.27 -1.63
C THR A 64 2.10 5.48 -3.04
N ALA A 65 2.66 4.79 -4.04
CA ALA A 65 2.19 4.88 -5.41
C ALA A 65 0.73 4.40 -5.57
N LEU A 66 0.40 3.23 -5.00
CA LEU A 66 -0.96 2.70 -5.00
C LEU A 66 -1.93 3.60 -4.23
N GLY A 67 -1.51 4.15 -3.09
CA GLY A 67 -2.28 5.09 -2.31
C GLY A 67 -2.64 6.36 -3.09
N MET A 68 -1.71 6.88 -3.91
CA MET A 68 -2.00 8.00 -4.83
C MET A 68 -2.98 7.60 -5.93
N ILE A 69 -2.85 6.41 -6.50
CA ILE A 69 -3.78 5.89 -7.52
C ILE A 69 -5.19 5.75 -6.93
N PHE A 70 -5.33 5.15 -5.76
CA PHE A 70 -6.60 4.98 -5.08
C PHE A 70 -7.22 6.33 -4.70
N ALA A 71 -6.43 7.28 -4.20
CA ALA A 71 -6.90 8.65 -3.96
C ALA A 71 -7.44 9.31 -5.23
N TRP A 72 -6.72 9.19 -6.35
CA TRP A 72 -7.18 9.70 -7.65
C TRP A 72 -8.48 9.03 -8.12
N VAL A 73 -8.59 7.70 -8.02
CA VAL A 73 -9.81 6.96 -8.39
C VAL A 73 -10.99 7.42 -7.53
N TYR A 74 -10.81 7.58 -6.23
CA TYR A 74 -11.86 8.02 -5.32
C TYR A 74 -12.32 9.46 -5.64
N ILE A 75 -11.40 10.40 -5.86
CA ILE A 75 -11.74 11.79 -6.22
C ILE A 75 -12.55 11.83 -7.52
N ARG A 76 -12.20 11.00 -8.51
CA ARG A 76 -12.85 11.00 -9.82
C ARG A 76 -14.20 10.29 -9.83
N THR A 77 -14.37 9.27 -9.01
CA THR A 77 -15.57 8.43 -9.02
C THR A 77 -16.55 8.75 -7.90
N GLY A 78 -16.09 9.38 -6.82
CA GLY A 78 -16.85 9.59 -5.59
C GLY A 78 -17.27 8.31 -4.88
N ASN A 79 -16.81 7.14 -5.33
CA ASN A 79 -17.27 5.84 -4.86
C ASN A 79 -16.13 5.04 -4.23
N ILE A 80 -16.19 4.89 -2.91
CA ILE A 80 -15.20 4.15 -2.13
C ILE A 80 -15.18 2.65 -2.42
N LEU A 81 -16.27 2.07 -2.93
CA LEU A 81 -16.33 0.65 -3.23
C LEU A 81 -15.35 0.25 -4.34
N TYR A 82 -15.07 1.16 -5.29
CA TYR A 82 -14.08 0.90 -6.33
C TYR A 82 -12.68 0.77 -5.76
N THR A 83 -12.29 1.63 -4.81
CA THR A 83 -10.96 1.56 -4.21
C THR A 83 -10.87 0.40 -3.22
N MET A 84 -11.92 0.10 -2.46
CA MET A 84 -11.99 -1.11 -1.61
C MET A 84 -11.80 -2.39 -2.42
N PHE A 85 -12.48 -2.50 -3.58
CA PHE A 85 -12.35 -3.68 -4.44
C PHE A 85 -10.95 -3.79 -5.05
N LEU A 86 -10.39 -2.70 -5.56
CA LEU A 86 -9.03 -2.69 -6.10
C LEU A 86 -8.00 -3.08 -5.03
N HIS A 87 -8.17 -2.57 -3.81
CA HIS A 87 -7.29 -2.87 -2.69
C HIS A 87 -7.44 -4.34 -2.24
N PHE A 88 -8.67 -4.87 -2.16
CA PHE A 88 -8.91 -6.30 -1.96
C PHE A 88 -8.15 -7.16 -2.99
N CYS A 89 -8.25 -6.82 -4.28
CA CYS A 89 -7.56 -7.57 -5.34
C CYS A 89 -6.03 -7.52 -5.16
N ILE A 90 -5.48 -6.34 -4.88
CA ILE A 90 -4.04 -6.16 -4.68
C ILE A 90 -3.55 -6.94 -3.46
N ASN A 91 -4.24 -6.89 -2.32
CA ASN A 91 -3.83 -7.65 -1.13
C ASN A 91 -4.02 -9.16 -1.31
N THR A 92 -5.01 -9.58 -2.09
CA THR A 92 -5.21 -10.99 -2.40
C THR A 92 -4.05 -11.53 -3.24
N VAL A 93 -3.69 -10.81 -4.31
CA VAL A 93 -2.59 -11.18 -5.21
C VAL A 93 -1.23 -11.04 -4.51
N GLY A 94 -0.95 -9.90 -3.89
CA GLY A 94 0.36 -9.60 -3.30
C GLY A 94 0.60 -10.17 -1.90
N GLY A 95 -0.45 -10.55 -1.16
CA GLY A 95 -0.34 -10.99 0.24
C GLY A 95 -0.90 -12.37 0.51
N VAL A 96 -2.19 -12.59 0.20
CA VAL A 96 -2.87 -13.86 0.52
C VAL A 96 -2.29 -15.03 -0.27
N ILE A 97 -2.21 -14.94 -1.59
CA ILE A 97 -1.72 -16.04 -2.43
C ILE A 97 -0.26 -16.43 -2.06
N PRO A 98 0.70 -15.49 -1.92
CA PRO A 98 2.03 -15.81 -1.41
C PRO A 98 2.02 -16.49 -0.04
N SER A 99 1.15 -16.05 0.88
CA SER A 99 1.03 -16.68 2.21
C SER A 99 0.54 -18.14 2.15
N ILE A 100 -0.27 -18.48 1.14
CA ILE A 100 -0.72 -19.86 0.88
C ILE A 100 0.46 -20.67 0.34
N PHE A 101 1.19 -20.16 -0.66
CA PHE A 101 2.36 -20.85 -1.21
C PHE A 101 3.40 -21.14 -0.13
N MET A 102 3.69 -20.18 0.76
CA MET A 102 4.64 -20.38 1.87
C MET A 102 4.19 -21.43 2.90
N ARG A 103 2.88 -21.69 3.01
CA ARG A 103 2.35 -22.76 3.87
C ARG A 103 2.44 -24.13 3.20
N LEU A 104 2.36 -24.17 1.87
CA LEU A 104 2.33 -25.39 1.06
C LEU A 104 3.72 -25.83 0.54
N GLY A 105 4.61 -24.88 0.26
CA GLY A 105 5.98 -25.07 -0.18
C GLY A 105 6.96 -24.71 0.93
N SER A 106 7.97 -25.54 1.14
CA SER A 106 8.93 -25.36 2.24
C SER A 106 10.31 -25.90 1.89
N THR A 107 10.77 -25.62 0.68
CA THR A 107 12.17 -25.84 0.30
C THR A 107 12.77 -24.50 -0.08
N ASP A 108 13.57 -23.93 0.83
CA ASP A 108 14.41 -22.73 0.56
C ASP A 108 15.59 -23.09 -0.37
N SER A 109 15.35 -24.00 -1.33
CA SER A 109 16.33 -24.44 -2.30
C SER A 109 16.35 -23.48 -3.48
N THR A 110 17.50 -22.84 -3.71
CA THR A 110 17.75 -22.04 -4.91
C THR A 110 18.13 -22.89 -6.12
N ASP A 111 18.44 -24.17 -5.90
CA ASP A 111 18.83 -25.12 -6.95
C ASP A 111 17.60 -25.73 -7.62
N PHE A 112 17.42 -25.39 -8.90
CA PHE A 112 16.29 -25.84 -9.72
C PHE A 112 16.08 -27.37 -9.72
N SER A 113 17.18 -28.13 -9.65
CA SER A 113 17.16 -29.60 -9.61
C SER A 113 16.56 -30.18 -8.33
N THR A 114 16.45 -29.36 -7.27
CA THR A 114 15.96 -29.76 -5.94
C THR A 114 14.64 -29.10 -5.56
N MET A 115 14.12 -28.21 -6.42
CA MET A 115 12.87 -27.49 -6.16
C MET A 115 11.66 -28.42 -6.22
N SER A 116 10.75 -28.28 -5.26
CA SER A 116 9.48 -28.97 -5.33
C SER A 116 8.60 -28.39 -6.44
N PRO A 117 7.61 -29.14 -6.97
CA PRO A 117 6.66 -28.59 -7.94
C PRO A 117 5.95 -27.31 -7.48
N ILE A 118 5.73 -27.17 -6.17
CA ILE A 118 5.08 -25.99 -5.58
C ILE A 118 5.99 -24.75 -5.67
N ASP A 119 7.30 -24.91 -5.46
CA ASP A 119 8.26 -23.80 -5.53
C ASP A 119 8.48 -23.34 -6.98
N ILE A 120 8.39 -24.25 -7.94
CA ILE A 120 8.40 -23.90 -9.36
C ILE A 120 7.16 -23.04 -9.69
N VAL A 121 5.98 -23.46 -9.22
CA VAL A 121 4.73 -22.71 -9.44
C VAL A 121 4.78 -21.33 -8.77
N SER A 122 5.28 -21.22 -7.54
CA SER A 122 5.40 -19.94 -6.83
C SER A 122 6.41 -19.00 -7.51
N SER A 123 7.49 -19.55 -8.09
CA SER A 123 8.47 -18.78 -8.87
C SER A 123 7.85 -18.23 -10.15
N VAL A 124 7.12 -19.07 -10.91
CA VAL A 124 6.37 -18.63 -12.11
C VAL A 124 5.34 -17.56 -11.74
N TYR A 125 4.61 -17.76 -10.65
CA TYR A 125 3.64 -16.79 -10.15
C TYR A 125 4.29 -15.43 -9.86
N THR A 126 5.45 -15.42 -9.20
CA THR A 126 6.21 -14.19 -8.91
C THR A 126 6.65 -13.49 -10.19
N ILE A 127 7.13 -14.23 -11.18
CA ILE A 127 7.50 -13.68 -12.50
C ILE A 127 6.27 -13.04 -13.17
N LEU A 128 5.13 -13.71 -13.16
CA LEU A 128 3.88 -13.17 -13.72
C LEU A 128 3.45 -11.88 -13.02
N GLN A 129 3.58 -11.79 -11.69
CA GLN A 129 3.31 -10.56 -10.95
C GLN A 129 4.22 -9.41 -11.39
N VAL A 130 5.52 -9.67 -11.58
CA VAL A 130 6.46 -8.66 -12.08
C VAL A 130 6.08 -8.20 -13.48
N VAL A 131 5.70 -9.11 -14.38
CA VAL A 131 5.24 -8.78 -15.73
C VAL A 131 3.97 -7.92 -15.68
N ILE A 132 2.97 -8.31 -14.89
CA ILE A 132 1.74 -7.54 -14.70
C ILE A 132 2.04 -6.15 -14.11
N ALA A 133 2.96 -6.05 -13.14
CA ALA A 133 3.37 -4.78 -12.56
C ALA A 133 4.05 -3.88 -13.59
N ILE A 134 4.95 -4.43 -14.43
CA ILE A 134 5.58 -3.69 -15.53
C ILE A 134 4.53 -3.17 -16.51
N ILE A 135 3.61 -4.03 -16.96
CA ILE A 135 2.51 -3.64 -17.85
C ILE A 135 1.67 -2.54 -17.20
N GLY A 136 1.29 -2.70 -15.92
CA GLY A 136 0.54 -1.72 -15.16
C GLY A 136 1.24 -0.37 -15.09
N VAL A 137 2.55 -0.35 -14.80
CA VAL A 137 3.37 0.86 -14.79
C VAL A 137 3.47 1.49 -16.18
N THR A 138 3.69 0.68 -17.23
CA THR A 138 3.73 1.17 -18.62
C THR A 138 2.40 1.81 -19.02
N LEU A 139 1.27 1.15 -18.72
CA LEU A 139 -0.06 1.68 -18.98
C LEU A 139 -0.35 2.95 -18.17
N PHE A 140 0.03 2.98 -16.89
CA PHE A 140 -0.08 4.16 -16.04
C PHE A 140 0.69 5.33 -16.65
N ILE A 141 1.96 5.14 -17.03
CA ILE A 141 2.78 6.18 -17.66
C ILE A 141 2.18 6.62 -19.00
N ALA A 142 1.70 5.69 -19.83
CA ALA A 142 1.10 5.98 -21.12
C ALA A 142 -0.22 6.75 -21.00
N LYS A 143 -1.04 6.43 -19.99
CA LYS A 143 -2.35 7.03 -19.75
C LYS A 143 -2.33 8.14 -18.71
N ARG A 144 -1.18 8.52 -18.16
CA ARG A 144 -1.06 9.56 -17.11
C ARG A 144 -1.67 10.90 -17.53
N LYS A 145 -1.64 11.23 -18.83
CA LYS A 145 -2.26 12.44 -19.38
C LYS A 145 -3.79 12.42 -19.35
N ASN A 146 -4.41 11.26 -19.17
CA ASN A 146 -5.85 11.13 -18.96
C ASN A 146 -6.19 11.15 -17.45
N MET A 147 -5.17 11.00 -16.59
CA MET A 147 -5.28 11.06 -15.13
C MET A 147 -4.97 12.46 -14.61
N LEU A 148 -5.28 13.49 -15.39
CA LEU A 148 -4.99 14.87 -15.01
C LEU A 148 -5.85 15.29 -13.81
N VAL A 149 -5.21 16.02 -12.91
CA VAL A 149 -5.87 16.83 -11.90
C VAL A 149 -6.42 18.06 -12.62
N ASP A 150 -7.69 18.41 -12.41
CA ASP A 150 -8.25 19.62 -12.99
C ASP A 150 -7.61 20.83 -12.30
N PRO A 151 -6.78 21.63 -12.99
CA PRO A 151 -6.07 22.75 -12.38
C PRO A 151 -7.01 23.90 -12.00
N THR A 152 -8.25 23.88 -12.47
CA THR A 152 -9.29 24.86 -12.15
C THR A 152 -10.08 24.50 -10.90
N THR A 153 -9.88 23.31 -10.31
CA THR A 153 -10.52 22.94 -9.05
C THR A 153 -10.19 23.99 -7.99
N PRO A 154 -11.20 24.74 -7.51
CA PRO A 154 -10.95 25.90 -6.68
C PRO A 154 -10.39 25.43 -5.34
N VAL A 155 -9.23 25.97 -4.97
CA VAL A 155 -8.70 25.80 -3.62
C VAL A 155 -9.53 26.68 -2.70
N ILE A 156 -10.40 26.05 -1.92
CA ILE A 156 -11.39 26.73 -1.08
C ILE A 156 -10.72 27.37 0.13
N ASP A 157 -9.72 26.70 0.74
CA ASP A 157 -9.13 27.15 2.00
C ASP A 157 -7.59 27.12 2.02
N LYS A 158 -6.98 27.92 1.14
CA LYS A 158 -5.50 28.05 1.09
C LYS A 158 -4.90 28.57 2.39
N LYS A 159 -5.65 29.35 3.17
CA LYS A 159 -5.19 30.00 4.41
C LYS A 159 -4.91 28.96 5.51
N ASN A 160 -5.80 27.98 5.67
CA ASN A 160 -5.65 26.96 6.72
C ASN A 160 -4.94 25.69 6.27
N MET A 161 -4.50 25.62 5.01
CA MET A 161 -3.77 24.48 4.44
C MET A 161 -2.53 24.11 5.29
N LYS A 162 -1.70 25.09 5.64
CA LYS A 162 -0.50 24.85 6.46
C LYS A 162 -0.85 24.38 7.87
N LEU A 163 -1.88 24.97 8.48
CA LEU A 163 -2.33 24.57 9.81
C LEU A 163 -2.85 23.12 9.82
N THR A 164 -3.53 22.71 8.75
CA THR A 164 -4.07 21.35 8.61
C THR A 164 -2.95 20.33 8.43
N TYR A 165 -1.95 20.61 7.58
CA TYR A 165 -0.87 19.67 7.30
C TYR A 165 0.25 19.65 8.34
N SER A 166 0.47 20.76 9.04
CA SER A 166 1.48 20.88 10.10
C SER A 166 0.87 20.74 11.50
N ASN A 167 -0.30 20.12 11.61
CA ASN A 167 -0.88 19.87 12.92
C ASN A 167 -0.03 18.86 13.71
N ALA A 168 -0.09 18.94 15.05
CA ALA A 168 0.72 18.09 15.92
C ALA A 168 0.46 16.60 15.68
N GLY A 169 -0.79 16.20 15.43
CA GLY A 169 -1.15 14.80 15.18
C GLY A 169 -0.47 14.20 13.95
N ILE A 170 -0.53 14.87 12.80
CA ILE A 170 0.14 14.44 11.56
C ILE A 170 1.64 14.42 11.76
N THR A 171 2.19 15.45 12.40
CA THR A 171 3.64 15.55 12.64
C THR A 171 4.12 14.40 13.54
N THR A 172 3.45 14.15 14.66
CA THR A 172 3.75 13.04 15.56
C THR A 172 3.60 11.69 14.87
N TYR A 173 2.53 11.49 14.10
CA TYR A 173 2.32 10.26 13.33
C TYR A 173 3.45 9.99 12.34
N ILE A 174 3.87 10.99 11.55
CA ILE A 174 4.96 10.86 10.58
C ILE A 174 6.27 10.50 11.30
N ILE A 175 6.61 11.22 12.37
CA ILE A 175 7.82 10.96 13.16
C ILE A 175 7.80 9.53 13.69
N MET A 176 6.69 9.09 14.28
CA MET A 176 6.53 7.74 14.81
C MET A 176 6.74 6.68 13.72
N CYS A 177 6.10 6.83 12.55
CA CYS A 177 6.25 5.88 11.44
C CYS A 177 7.70 5.81 10.95
N ILE A 178 8.37 6.96 10.81
CA ILE A 178 9.78 7.01 10.39
C ILE A 178 10.68 6.33 11.42
N ILE A 179 10.47 6.57 12.71
CA ILE A 179 11.24 5.92 13.79
C ILE A 179 11.07 4.40 13.70
N ILE A 180 9.83 3.91 13.59
CA ILE A 180 9.55 2.47 13.49
C ILE A 180 10.19 1.87 12.24
N MET A 181 10.12 2.56 11.10
CA MET A 181 10.77 2.11 9.85
C MET A 181 12.30 2.05 9.97
N ILE A 182 12.92 3.02 10.64
CA ILE A 182 14.37 3.01 10.91
C ILE A 182 14.72 1.85 11.83
N ILE A 183 13.94 1.60 12.87
CA ILE A 183 14.14 0.48 13.79
C ILE A 183 14.03 -0.86 13.06
N ASP A 184 12.99 -1.06 12.22
CA ASP A 184 12.83 -2.26 11.38
C ASP A 184 14.03 -2.44 10.45
N LEU A 185 14.50 -1.37 9.81
CA LEU A 185 15.66 -1.41 8.91
C LEU A 185 16.96 -1.78 9.64
N LEU A 186 17.24 -1.15 10.78
CA LEU A 186 18.42 -1.42 11.60
C LEU A 186 18.39 -2.85 12.16
N SER A 187 17.21 -3.35 12.51
CA SER A 187 17.03 -4.72 12.97
C SER A 187 17.33 -5.73 11.85
N ARG A 188 16.78 -5.53 10.64
CA ARG A 188 17.05 -6.39 9.48
C ARG A 188 18.52 -6.37 9.05
N ALA A 189 19.21 -5.24 9.24
CA ALA A 189 20.62 -5.10 8.96
C ALA A 189 21.54 -5.67 10.07
N GLY A 190 20.97 -6.20 11.16
CA GLY A 190 21.71 -6.84 12.25
C GLY A 190 22.38 -5.88 13.24
N PHE A 191 22.11 -4.57 13.15
CA PHE A 191 22.66 -3.58 14.08
C PHE A 191 21.94 -3.56 15.44
N ILE A 192 20.67 -3.99 15.47
CA ILE A 192 19.85 -4.03 16.68
C ILE A 192 19.17 -5.40 16.75
N SER A 193 19.36 -6.09 17.88
CA SER A 193 18.55 -7.27 18.21
C SER A 193 17.37 -6.80 19.05
N LEU A 194 16.19 -6.74 18.43
CA LEU A 194 14.95 -6.62 19.19
C LEU A 194 14.67 -8.03 19.72
N GLY A 195 14.88 -8.25 21.02
CA GLY A 195 14.57 -9.51 21.70
C GLY A 195 13.05 -9.72 21.86
N LEU A 196 12.31 -9.61 20.76
CA LEU A 196 10.87 -9.85 20.66
C LEU A 196 10.60 -11.10 19.83
#